data_AF-A0A8H4LML6-F1
#
_entry.id   AF-A0A8H4LML6-F1
#
_cell.length_a   1.000
_cell.length_b   1.000
_cell.length_c   1.000
_cell.angle_alpha   90.00
_cell.angle_beta   90.00
_cell.angle_gamma   90.00
#
_symmetry.space_group_name_H-M   'P 1'
#
loop_
_entity.id
_entity.type
_entity.pdbx_description
1 polymer ?
#
loop_
_entity_poly.entity_id
_entity_poly.type
_entity_poly.pdbx_seq_one_letter_code
_entity_poly.pdbx_strand_id
1 'polypeptide(L)'
;MFCRIGVESSSFMDEHCLSGVSQWYSHNSPEDSTSCPQFNNLDEALYELRRLDLRYSNKPWDVGADDAFEASQNIEEEAPGLALQEGLREWNQRFKSFEASCQLRDHSDDSISQLQNLRLRRLFWQMTIDAFASEEARSDADLFVPFMTVAESVAAPLIATGQPTFSLDGDLISGLSFVVSVTADDEIKLRALDLLRQLNRREGIWDSNDIVEMHELSVTFSESHGAVMETNNKCETEIHAGLPGIIQELRGKVPAS
;
A
#
# COMPACT_ATOMS: atom_id res chain seq x y z
N MET A 1 16.60 -6.05 -1.83
CA MET A 1 16.00 -5.59 -0.55
C MET A 1 15.89 -4.07 -0.49
N PHE A 2 16.87 -3.29 -0.96
CA PHE A 2 16.82 -1.81 -0.97
C PHE A 2 15.81 -1.18 -1.95
N CYS A 3 15.30 -1.91 -2.94
CA CYS A 3 14.37 -1.37 -3.93
C CYS A 3 13.00 -0.97 -3.36
N ARG A 4 12.58 -1.54 -2.21
CA ARG A 4 11.31 -1.16 -1.55
C ARG A 4 11.35 0.24 -0.96
N ILE A 5 12.47 0.64 -0.37
CA ILE A 5 12.64 2.02 0.08
C ILE A 5 12.50 2.95 -1.13
N GLY A 6 13.09 2.62 -2.29
CA GLY A 6 12.93 3.46 -3.48
C GLY A 6 11.48 3.70 -3.92
N VAL A 7 10.65 2.65 -3.97
CA VAL A 7 9.24 2.74 -4.38
C VAL A 7 8.35 3.31 -3.27
N GLU A 8 8.57 2.94 -2.01
CA GLU A 8 7.79 3.50 -0.89
C GLU A 8 8.18 4.96 -0.63
N SER A 9 9.44 5.35 -0.87
CA SER A 9 9.90 6.74 -0.77
C SER A 9 9.43 7.59 -1.94
N SER A 10 9.17 7.02 -3.12
CA SER A 10 8.73 7.81 -4.28
C SER A 10 7.36 8.43 -4.02
N SER A 11 6.51 7.80 -3.20
CA SER A 11 5.27 8.40 -2.71
C SER A 11 5.47 9.64 -1.82
N PHE A 12 6.70 9.91 -1.36
CA PHE A 12 7.05 11.04 -0.49
C PHE A 12 8.08 11.99 -1.11
N MET A 13 8.56 11.73 -2.33
CA MET A 13 9.57 12.55 -3.02
C MET A 13 8.94 13.28 -4.20
N ASP A 14 9.25 14.57 -4.37
CA ASP A 14 8.88 15.32 -5.58
C ASP A 14 9.38 14.62 -6.85
N GLU A 15 8.57 14.68 -7.92
CA GLU A 15 8.63 13.86 -9.15
C GLU A 15 9.98 13.85 -9.90
N HIS A 16 10.95 14.68 -9.52
CA HIS A 16 12.18 14.88 -10.27
C HIS A 16 13.41 14.10 -9.77
N CYS A 17 13.32 13.38 -8.64
CA CYS A 17 14.50 12.72 -8.07
C CYS A 17 14.89 11.38 -8.74
N LEU A 18 14.02 10.79 -9.58
CA LEU A 18 14.23 9.43 -10.12
C LEU A 18 14.64 9.36 -11.60
N SER A 19 14.77 10.51 -12.29
CA SER A 19 15.10 10.58 -13.72
C SER A 19 16.36 9.80 -14.11
N GLY A 20 17.38 9.76 -13.24
CA GLY A 20 18.63 9.02 -13.50
C GLY A 20 18.56 7.51 -13.24
N VAL A 21 17.53 7.03 -12.53
CA VAL A 21 17.40 5.61 -12.15
C VAL A 21 16.35 4.88 -13.00
N SER A 22 15.40 5.61 -13.60
CA SER A 22 14.33 5.07 -14.46
C SER A 22 14.85 4.16 -15.59
N GLN A 23 16.02 4.48 -16.17
CA GLN A 23 16.68 3.68 -17.21
C GLN A 23 17.08 2.27 -16.74
N TRP A 24 17.26 2.06 -15.44
CA TRP A 24 17.57 0.76 -14.85
C TRP A 24 16.30 -0.07 -14.56
N TYR A 25 15.13 0.56 -14.54
CA TYR A 25 13.84 -0.10 -14.30
C TYR A 25 13.15 -0.52 -15.60
N SER A 26 13.28 0.29 -16.66
CA SER A 26 12.61 0.10 -17.96
C SER A 26 13.26 -0.95 -18.87
N HIS A 27 14.46 -1.44 -18.53
CA HIS A 27 15.25 -2.28 -19.45
C HIS A 27 14.99 -3.80 -19.36
N ASN A 28 13.96 -4.23 -18.62
CA ASN A 28 13.53 -5.63 -18.63
C ASN A 28 12.60 -5.85 -19.84
N SER A 29 13.21 -6.19 -20.97
CA SER A 29 12.50 -6.72 -22.14
C SER A 29 11.51 -7.81 -21.68
N PRO A 30 10.31 -7.92 -22.27
CA PRO A 30 9.43 -9.04 -21.99
C PRO A 30 10.14 -10.31 -22.46
N GLU A 31 10.82 -10.99 -21.55
CA GLU A 31 11.17 -12.39 -21.78
C GLU A 31 9.84 -13.12 -21.96
N ASP A 32 9.67 -13.72 -23.14
CA ASP A 32 8.61 -14.68 -23.46
C ASP A 32 8.54 -15.67 -22.30
N SER A 33 7.63 -15.39 -21.36
CA SER A 33 7.46 -16.17 -20.16
C SER A 33 6.73 -17.41 -20.63
N THR A 34 7.49 -18.47 -20.92
CA THR A 34 6.98 -19.81 -21.11
C THR A 34 6.00 -20.08 -19.96
N SER A 35 4.73 -20.23 -20.33
CA SER A 35 3.56 -20.40 -19.47
C SER A 35 3.73 -21.58 -18.50
N CYS A 36 4.42 -21.35 -17.38
CA CYS A 36 4.33 -22.24 -16.24
C CYS A 36 3.00 -21.93 -15.53
N PRO A 37 2.08 -22.89 -15.42
CA PRO A 37 0.73 -22.65 -14.89
C PRO A 37 0.71 -22.35 -13.37
N GLN A 38 1.83 -22.52 -12.67
CA GLN A 38 1.98 -22.32 -11.23
C GLN A 38 3.37 -21.76 -10.88
N PHE A 39 3.52 -21.16 -9.70
CA PHE A 39 4.83 -20.83 -9.14
C PHE A 39 5.54 -22.09 -8.64
N ASN A 40 6.88 -22.10 -8.68
CA ASN A 40 7.69 -23.20 -8.16
C ASN A 40 7.87 -23.09 -6.64
N ASN A 41 7.91 -21.87 -6.10
CA ASN A 41 8.07 -21.59 -4.67
C ASN A 41 7.56 -20.18 -4.30
N LEU A 42 7.53 -19.87 -3.00
CA LEU A 42 7.09 -18.56 -2.49
C LEU A 42 8.00 -17.41 -2.94
N ASP A 43 9.29 -17.66 -3.14
CA ASP A 43 10.24 -16.64 -3.58
C ASP A 43 9.99 -16.21 -5.03
N GLU A 44 9.63 -17.15 -5.90
CA GLU A 44 9.21 -16.86 -7.28
C GLU A 44 7.92 -16.06 -7.29
N ALA A 45 6.92 -16.46 -6.51
CA ALA A 45 5.65 -15.71 -6.39
C ALA A 45 5.91 -14.26 -5.94
N LEU A 46 6.77 -14.09 -4.93
CA LEU A 46 7.21 -12.80 -4.42
C LEU A 46 7.96 -11.96 -5.47
N TYR A 47 8.88 -12.59 -6.18
CA TYR A 47 9.66 -11.94 -7.25
C TYR A 47 8.75 -11.44 -8.37
N GLU A 48 7.83 -12.29 -8.81
CA GLU A 48 6.88 -11.97 -9.89
C GLU A 48 5.91 -10.87 -9.49
N LEU A 49 5.43 -10.86 -8.23
CA LEU A 49 4.59 -9.77 -7.71
C LEU A 49 5.36 -8.44 -7.67
N ARG A 50 6.63 -8.47 -7.24
CA ARG A 50 7.51 -7.29 -7.27
C ARG A 50 7.79 -6.82 -8.69
N ARG A 51 7.87 -7.74 -9.64
CA ARG A 51 8.09 -7.40 -11.05
C ARG A 51 6.90 -6.64 -11.64
N LEU A 52 5.66 -6.93 -11.21
CA LEU A 52 4.49 -6.14 -11.58
C LEU A 52 4.64 -4.68 -11.12
N ASP A 53 5.17 -4.45 -9.92
CA ASP A 53 5.36 -3.10 -9.34
C ASP A 53 6.33 -2.23 -10.13
N LEU A 54 7.32 -2.86 -10.74
CA LEU A 54 8.33 -2.18 -11.55
C LEU A 54 7.92 -2.03 -13.01
N ARG A 55 7.03 -2.90 -13.52
CA ARG A 55 6.62 -2.92 -14.92
C ARG A 55 5.61 -1.83 -15.26
N TYR A 56 4.76 -1.46 -14.30
CA TYR A 56 3.69 -0.50 -14.52
C TYR A 56 3.96 0.77 -13.73
N SER A 57 4.42 1.81 -14.43
CA SER A 57 4.55 3.17 -13.88
C SER A 57 3.19 3.80 -13.65
N ASN A 58 2.26 3.62 -14.60
CA ASN A 58 0.93 4.26 -14.58
C ASN A 58 0.00 3.47 -13.64
N LYS A 59 0.01 3.84 -12.35
CA LYS A 59 -0.84 3.23 -11.33
C LYS A 59 -2.16 4.01 -11.22
N PRO A 60 -3.29 3.35 -10.90
CA PRO A 60 -4.59 4.03 -10.75
C PRO A 60 -4.61 5.16 -9.73
N TRP A 61 -3.69 5.13 -8.77
CA TRP A 61 -3.52 6.11 -7.71
C TRP A 61 -2.43 7.15 -8.00
N ASP A 62 -1.78 7.08 -9.17
CA ASP A 62 -0.79 8.04 -9.64
C ASP A 62 -1.53 9.12 -10.46
N VAL A 63 -2.36 9.90 -9.79
CA VAL A 63 -3.01 11.06 -10.41
C VAL A 63 -2.08 12.24 -10.17
N GLY A 64 -1.14 12.47 -11.09
CA GLY A 64 -0.29 13.66 -11.09
C GLY A 64 -1.17 14.91 -11.03
N ALA A 65 -0.87 15.82 -10.09
CA ALA A 65 -1.59 17.08 -9.95
C ALA A 65 -1.44 17.99 -11.19
N ASP A 66 -0.43 17.73 -12.03
CA ASP A 66 -0.12 18.51 -13.23
C ASP A 66 -0.73 17.94 -14.54
N ASP A 67 -1.10 16.65 -14.58
CA ASP A 67 -1.56 16.00 -15.83
C ASP A 67 -3.05 16.25 -16.17
N ALA A 68 -3.81 16.82 -15.24
CA ALA A 68 -5.21 17.18 -15.48
C ALA A 68 -5.36 18.29 -16.56
N PHE A 69 -4.28 19.03 -16.88
CA PHE A 69 -4.32 20.11 -17.87
C PHE A 69 -3.87 19.68 -19.28
N GLU A 70 -3.06 18.64 -19.43
CA GLU A 70 -2.55 18.19 -20.74
C GLU A 70 -3.29 16.96 -21.32
N ALA A 71 -4.06 16.23 -20.51
CA ALA A 71 -4.82 15.05 -20.94
C ALA A 71 -5.96 15.34 -21.96
N SER A 72 -6.18 16.61 -22.35
CA SER A 72 -7.23 16.98 -23.30
C SER A 72 -6.83 16.92 -24.78
N GLN A 73 -5.62 16.47 -25.16
CA GLN A 73 -5.22 16.46 -26.58
C GLN A 73 -4.68 15.18 -27.20
N ASN A 74 -4.51 14.06 -26.49
CA ASN A 74 -4.12 12.80 -27.16
C ASN A 74 -5.04 11.63 -26.78
N ILE A 75 -5.76 11.15 -27.79
CA ILE A 75 -6.62 9.96 -27.75
C ILE A 75 -5.73 8.75 -28.09
N GLU A 76 -5.92 7.64 -27.36
CA GLU A 76 -5.27 6.31 -27.47
C GLU A 76 -4.19 5.93 -26.41
N GLU A 77 -4.30 6.38 -25.16
CA GLU A 77 -3.67 5.66 -24.05
C GLU A 77 -4.70 4.71 -23.40
N GLU A 78 -4.38 3.41 -23.37
CA GLU A 78 -5.14 2.40 -22.62
C GLU A 78 -5.43 2.92 -21.20
N ALA A 79 -6.67 2.79 -20.73
CA ALA A 79 -7.08 3.37 -19.46
C ALA A 79 -6.06 3.02 -18.35
N PRO A 80 -5.50 4.04 -17.65
CA PRO A 80 -4.43 3.83 -16.67
C PRO A 80 -4.91 2.81 -15.62
N GLY A 81 -4.17 1.71 -15.49
CA GLY A 81 -4.50 0.62 -14.56
C GLY A 81 -4.98 -0.69 -15.16
N LEU A 82 -5.45 -0.74 -16.42
CA LEU A 82 -5.94 -2.00 -17.02
C LEU A 82 -4.84 -3.06 -17.17
N ALA A 83 -3.64 -2.65 -17.61
CA ALA A 83 -2.52 -3.56 -17.78
C ALA A 83 -1.99 -4.10 -16.43
N LEU A 84 -2.00 -3.27 -15.39
CA LEU A 84 -1.66 -3.66 -14.02
C LEU A 84 -2.69 -4.65 -13.46
N GLN A 85 -3.97 -4.38 -13.67
CA GLN A 85 -5.07 -5.25 -13.25
C GLN A 85 -4.99 -6.61 -13.95
N GLU A 86 -4.69 -6.64 -15.25
CA GLU A 86 -4.48 -7.87 -15.99
C GLU A 86 -3.28 -8.66 -15.46
N GLY A 87 -2.12 -8.00 -15.28
CA GLY A 87 -0.94 -8.65 -14.72
C GLY A 87 -1.18 -9.21 -13.32
N LEU A 88 -1.92 -8.48 -12.46
CA LEU A 88 -2.30 -8.97 -11.14
C LEU A 88 -3.28 -10.15 -11.24
N ARG A 89 -4.20 -10.14 -12.21
CA ARG A 89 -5.13 -11.25 -12.47
C ARG A 89 -4.40 -12.53 -12.87
N GLU A 90 -3.45 -12.44 -13.79
CA GLU A 90 -2.60 -13.56 -14.20
C GLU A 90 -1.77 -14.10 -13.02
N TRP A 91 -1.15 -13.20 -12.25
CA TRP A 91 -0.41 -13.57 -11.04
C TRP A 91 -1.31 -14.27 -10.03
N ASN A 92 -2.53 -13.76 -9.80
CA ASN A 92 -3.51 -14.35 -8.90
C ASN A 92 -3.91 -15.76 -9.31
N GLN A 93 -4.07 -16.01 -10.61
CA GLN A 93 -4.39 -17.34 -11.13
C GLN A 93 -3.25 -18.33 -10.86
N ARG A 94 -2.00 -17.93 -11.15
CA ARG A 94 -0.80 -18.74 -10.86
C ARG A 94 -0.65 -19.02 -9.37
N PHE A 95 -0.94 -18.02 -8.52
CA PHE A 95 -0.86 -18.15 -7.06
C PHE A 95 -1.89 -19.12 -6.51
N LYS A 96 -3.15 -19.03 -6.95
CA LYS A 96 -4.21 -19.97 -6.53
C LYS A 96 -3.88 -21.42 -6.91
N SER A 97 -3.33 -21.64 -8.11
CA SER A 97 -2.85 -22.96 -8.54
C SER A 97 -1.72 -23.47 -7.63
N PHE A 98 -0.76 -22.61 -7.29
CA PHE A 98 0.31 -22.92 -6.36
C PHE A 98 -0.23 -23.27 -4.95
N GLU A 99 -1.11 -22.45 -4.39
CA GLU A 99 -1.73 -22.70 -3.07
C GLU A 99 -2.49 -24.03 -3.01
N ALA A 100 -3.22 -24.38 -4.07
CA ALA A 100 -3.93 -25.65 -4.16
C ALA A 100 -2.98 -26.86 -4.24
N SER A 101 -1.79 -26.68 -4.84
CA SER A 101 -0.76 -27.71 -4.96
C SER A 101 0.10 -27.87 -3.70
N CYS A 102 0.27 -26.80 -2.92
CA CYS A 102 1.02 -26.81 -1.67
C CYS A 102 0.22 -27.49 -0.56
N GLN A 103 0.63 -28.71 -0.20
CA GLN A 103 0.13 -29.34 1.03
C GLN A 103 0.77 -28.64 2.23
N LEU A 104 0.01 -27.72 2.85
CA LEU A 104 0.40 -26.90 4.00
C LEU A 104 0.87 -27.67 5.27
N ARG A 105 0.98 -29.00 5.23
CA ARG A 105 1.21 -29.84 6.42
C ARG A 105 2.66 -29.95 6.88
N ASP A 106 3.65 -29.62 6.05
CA ASP A 106 5.09 -29.82 6.35
C ASP A 106 5.91 -28.51 6.36
N HIS A 107 5.26 -27.35 6.41
CA HIS A 107 5.94 -26.06 6.29
C HIS A 107 6.46 -25.53 7.63
N SER A 108 7.63 -24.88 7.61
CA SER A 108 8.15 -24.11 8.74
C SER A 108 7.26 -22.90 9.04
N ASP A 109 7.30 -22.41 10.28
CA ASP A 109 6.60 -21.17 10.69
C ASP A 109 6.97 -19.97 9.80
N ASP A 110 8.22 -19.94 9.31
CA ASP A 110 8.69 -18.93 8.35
C ASP A 110 7.95 -18.99 7.00
N SER A 111 7.73 -20.20 6.49
CA SER A 111 7.02 -20.41 5.22
C SER A 111 5.55 -20.01 5.33
N ILE A 112 4.93 -20.29 6.48
CA ILE A 112 3.56 -19.88 6.77
C ILE A 112 3.48 -18.35 6.83
N SER A 113 4.43 -17.71 7.52
CA SER A 113 4.51 -16.25 7.62
C SER A 113 4.71 -15.59 6.26
N GLN A 114 5.61 -16.14 5.43
CA GLN A 114 5.84 -15.65 4.06
C GLN A 114 4.59 -15.80 3.18
N LEU A 115 3.87 -16.92 3.29
CA LEU A 115 2.61 -17.11 2.57
C LEU A 115 1.55 -16.09 2.99
N GLN A 116 1.40 -15.84 4.29
CA GLN A 116 0.43 -14.85 4.78
C GLN A 116 0.78 -13.42 4.34
N ASN A 117 2.07 -13.06 4.37
CA ASN A 117 2.53 -11.77 3.85
C ASN A 117 2.26 -11.62 2.34
N LEU A 118 2.44 -12.69 1.54
CA LEU A 118 2.09 -12.68 0.12
C LEU A 118 0.58 -12.51 -0.12
N ARG A 119 -0.25 -13.21 0.67
CA ARG A 119 -1.71 -13.03 0.62
C ARG A 119 -2.11 -11.61 0.96
N LEU A 120 -1.50 -11.03 2.00
CA LEU A 120 -1.74 -9.66 2.42
C LEU A 120 -1.40 -8.67 1.31
N ARG A 121 -0.20 -8.78 0.72
CA ARG A 121 0.20 -7.88 -0.38
C ARG A 121 -0.71 -8.00 -1.60
N ARG A 122 -1.03 -9.23 -1.99
CA ARG A 122 -1.96 -9.50 -3.09
C ARG A 122 -3.33 -8.84 -2.86
N LEU A 123 -3.86 -8.98 -1.65
CA LEU A 123 -5.15 -8.39 -1.28
C LEU A 123 -5.08 -6.87 -1.21
N PHE A 124 -3.99 -6.31 -0.67
CA PHE A 124 -3.76 -4.87 -0.66
C PHE A 124 -3.82 -4.31 -2.07
N TRP A 125 -3.10 -4.91 -3.01
CA TRP A 125 -3.09 -4.47 -4.41
C TRP A 125 -4.46 -4.53 -5.08
N GLN A 126 -5.16 -5.66 -4.91
CA GLN A 126 -6.51 -5.82 -5.46
C GLN A 126 -7.46 -4.77 -4.89
N MET A 127 -7.45 -4.61 -3.56
CA MET A 127 -8.26 -3.64 -2.83
C MET A 127 -7.96 -2.20 -3.29
N THR A 128 -6.69 -1.83 -3.46
CA THR A 128 -6.32 -0.49 -3.94
C THR A 128 -6.83 -0.25 -5.35
N ILE A 129 -6.60 -1.19 -6.29
CA ILE A 129 -7.11 -1.06 -7.67
C ILE A 129 -8.63 -0.90 -7.68
N ASP A 130 -9.35 -1.73 -6.92
CA ASP A 130 -10.80 -1.72 -6.91
C ASP A 130 -11.35 -0.46 -6.22
N ALA A 131 -10.71 0.04 -5.16
CA ALA A 131 -11.12 1.27 -4.46
C ALA A 131 -10.91 2.55 -5.28
N PHE A 132 -10.04 2.53 -6.30
CA PHE A 132 -9.88 3.62 -7.26
C PHE A 132 -10.73 3.46 -8.52
N ALA A 133 -11.48 2.36 -8.66
CA ALA A 133 -12.36 2.16 -9.80
C ALA A 133 -13.57 3.11 -9.79
N SER A 134 -14.13 3.41 -8.62
CA SER A 134 -15.19 4.42 -8.44
C SER A 134 -15.35 4.86 -6.98
N GLU A 135 -16.07 5.96 -6.74
CA GLU A 135 -16.39 6.43 -5.39
C GLU A 135 -17.36 5.48 -4.66
N GLU A 136 -18.28 4.83 -5.40
CA GLU A 136 -19.19 3.83 -4.83
C GLU A 136 -18.43 2.61 -4.30
N ALA A 137 -17.33 2.22 -4.96
CA ALA A 137 -16.47 1.13 -4.49
C ALA A 137 -15.87 1.42 -3.11
N ARG A 138 -15.56 2.69 -2.80
CA ARG A 138 -15.04 3.10 -1.47
C ARG A 138 -16.10 3.05 -0.37
N SER A 139 -17.36 3.07 -0.76
CA SER A 139 -18.51 2.92 0.14
C SER A 139 -18.92 1.46 0.34
N ASP A 140 -18.37 0.53 -0.45
CA ASP A 140 -18.64 -0.89 -0.32
C ASP A 140 -17.74 -1.51 0.76
N ALA A 141 -18.34 -1.87 1.89
CA ALA A 141 -17.66 -2.54 2.98
C ALA A 141 -17.04 -3.89 2.55
N ASP A 142 -17.72 -4.64 1.66
CA ASP A 142 -17.30 -5.97 1.24
C ASP A 142 -15.97 -5.95 0.46
N LEU A 143 -15.60 -4.79 -0.12
CA LEU A 143 -14.32 -4.59 -0.80
C LEU A 143 -13.13 -4.71 0.16
N PHE A 144 -13.26 -4.21 1.39
CA PHE A 144 -12.16 -4.13 2.36
C PHE A 144 -12.08 -5.36 3.27
N VAL A 145 -13.19 -6.08 3.47
CA VAL A 145 -13.30 -7.23 4.38
C VAL A 145 -12.25 -8.33 4.11
N PRO A 146 -11.95 -8.74 2.86
CA PRO A 146 -10.95 -9.78 2.60
C PRO A 146 -9.55 -9.37 3.07
N PHE A 147 -9.13 -8.12 2.83
CA PHE A 147 -7.87 -7.59 3.30
C PHE A 147 -7.85 -7.55 4.84
N MET A 148 -8.89 -7.00 5.46
CA MET A 148 -9.00 -6.89 6.91
C MET A 148 -8.88 -8.25 7.61
N THR A 149 -9.53 -9.28 7.07
CA THR A 149 -9.49 -10.64 7.63
C THR A 149 -8.07 -11.20 7.65
N VAL A 150 -7.29 -11.00 6.58
CA VAL A 150 -5.90 -11.46 6.52
C VAL A 150 -4.98 -10.59 7.36
N ALA A 151 -5.21 -9.27 7.38
CA ALA A 151 -4.46 -8.32 8.21
C ALA A 151 -4.58 -8.68 9.70
N GLU A 152 -5.78 -8.98 10.19
CA GLU A 152 -6.03 -9.44 11.56
C GLU A 152 -5.27 -10.74 11.87
N SER A 153 -5.27 -11.71 10.94
CA SER A 153 -4.53 -12.96 11.09
C SER A 153 -3.02 -12.76 11.13
N VAL A 154 -2.47 -11.82 10.35
CA VAL A 154 -1.04 -11.48 10.34
C VAL A 154 -0.66 -10.69 11.59
N ALA A 155 -1.53 -9.79 12.04
CA ALA A 155 -1.32 -8.95 13.21
C ALA A 155 -1.39 -9.73 14.54
N ALA A 156 -2.27 -10.74 14.64
CA ALA A 156 -2.50 -11.49 15.87
C ALA A 156 -1.21 -11.98 16.58
N PRO A 157 -0.27 -12.71 15.91
CA PRO A 157 0.97 -13.13 16.56
C PRO A 157 1.90 -11.96 16.92
N LEU A 158 1.89 -10.88 16.14
CA LEU A 158 2.69 -9.68 16.41
C LEU A 158 2.19 -8.97 17.67
N ILE A 159 0.87 -8.79 17.79
CA ILE A 159 0.20 -8.20 18.95
C ILE A 159 0.41 -9.08 20.19
N ALA A 160 0.25 -10.40 20.05
CA ALA A 160 0.42 -11.35 21.15
C ALA A 160 1.83 -11.35 21.74
N THR A 161 2.84 -10.95 20.96
CA THR A 161 4.22 -10.79 21.45
C THR A 161 4.32 -9.67 22.48
N GLY A 162 3.48 -8.63 22.38
CA GLY A 162 3.41 -7.52 23.33
C GLY A 162 4.67 -6.65 23.40
N GLN A 163 5.54 -6.73 22.40
CA GLN A 163 6.80 -5.99 22.31
C GLN A 163 6.88 -5.22 20.98
N PRO A 164 7.61 -4.10 20.93
CA PRO A 164 7.87 -3.40 19.68
C PRO A 164 8.52 -4.33 18.64
N THR A 165 7.96 -4.39 17.43
CA THR A 165 8.53 -5.20 16.33
C THR A 165 8.95 -4.34 15.14
N PHE A 166 9.91 -4.84 14.36
CA PHE A 166 10.39 -4.19 13.14
C PHE A 166 10.37 -5.15 11.95
N SER A 167 10.03 -4.62 10.78
CA SER A 167 10.16 -5.31 9.49
C SER A 167 10.54 -4.32 8.39
N LEU A 168 11.05 -4.84 7.28
CA LEU A 168 11.25 -4.07 6.05
C LEU A 168 10.08 -4.21 5.07
N ASP A 169 9.13 -5.09 5.37
CA ASP A 169 7.96 -5.30 4.54
C ASP A 169 6.83 -4.38 5.00
N GLY A 170 6.49 -3.38 4.18
CA GLY A 170 5.55 -2.29 4.48
C GLY A 170 4.06 -2.58 4.28
N ASP A 171 3.65 -3.82 4.01
CA ASP A 171 2.30 -4.09 3.46
C ASP A 171 1.18 -4.03 4.52
N LEU A 172 1.48 -4.27 5.80
CA LEU A 172 0.45 -4.33 6.84
C LEU A 172 0.08 -2.92 7.30
N ILE A 173 1.06 -2.12 7.72
CA ILE A 173 0.79 -0.77 8.22
C ILE A 173 0.30 0.14 7.10
N SER A 174 0.93 0.10 5.92
CA SER A 174 0.48 0.93 4.79
C SER A 174 -0.93 0.53 4.31
N GLY A 175 -1.23 -0.77 4.26
CA GLY A 175 -2.55 -1.26 3.87
C GLY A 175 -3.63 -0.87 4.89
N LEU A 176 -3.36 -0.98 6.19
CA LEU A 176 -4.30 -0.51 7.22
C LEU A 176 -4.48 1.02 7.16
N SER A 177 -3.40 1.78 6.97
CA SER A 177 -3.48 3.22 6.79
C SER A 177 -4.36 3.58 5.58
N PHE A 178 -4.19 2.86 4.47
CA PHE A 178 -5.01 3.06 3.27
C PHE A 178 -6.49 2.80 3.54
N VAL A 179 -6.82 1.70 4.24
CA VAL A 179 -8.21 1.42 4.63
C VAL A 179 -8.80 2.58 5.42
N VAL A 180 -8.08 3.08 6.44
CA VAL A 180 -8.56 4.21 7.26
C VAL A 180 -8.80 5.47 6.43
N SER A 181 -7.91 5.76 5.47
CA SER A 181 -8.02 6.94 4.59
C SER A 181 -9.18 6.86 3.59
N VAL A 182 -9.46 5.66 3.06
CA VAL A 182 -10.26 5.53 1.83
C VAL A 182 -11.68 5.04 2.09
N THR A 183 -11.88 4.18 3.10
CA THR A 183 -13.21 3.61 3.34
C THR A 183 -14.19 4.65 3.87
N ALA A 184 -15.41 4.64 3.33
CA ALA A 184 -16.53 5.40 3.90
C ALA A 184 -17.24 4.66 5.04
N ASP A 185 -16.95 3.36 5.23
CA ASP A 185 -17.52 2.55 6.30
C ASP A 185 -16.80 2.80 7.63
N ASP A 186 -17.51 3.41 8.59
CA ASP A 186 -16.94 3.77 9.88
C ASP A 186 -16.57 2.54 10.74
N GLU A 187 -17.25 1.40 10.59
CA GLU A 187 -16.93 0.19 11.33
C GLU A 187 -15.59 -0.40 10.86
N ILE A 188 -15.40 -0.49 9.54
CA ILE A 188 -14.14 -0.96 8.94
C ILE A 188 -13.00 0.00 9.28
N LYS A 189 -13.26 1.31 9.20
CA LYS A 189 -12.29 2.35 9.58
C LYS A 189 -11.83 2.20 11.02
N LEU A 190 -12.77 2.07 11.96
CA LEU A 190 -12.46 1.88 13.38
C LEU A 190 -11.69 0.58 13.62
N ARG A 191 -12.09 -0.52 12.98
CA ARG A 191 -11.38 -1.80 13.07
C ARG A 191 -9.93 -1.69 12.60
N ALA A 192 -9.68 -1.03 11.47
CA ALA A 192 -8.34 -0.82 10.95
C ALA A 192 -7.49 0.06 11.89
N LEU A 193 -8.07 1.14 12.42
CA LEU A 193 -7.41 2.04 13.36
C LEU A 193 -7.08 1.34 14.70
N ASP A 194 -8.00 0.54 15.22
CA ASP A 194 -7.78 -0.25 16.43
C ASP A 194 -6.70 -1.31 16.25
N LEU A 195 -6.59 -1.90 15.05
CA LEU A 195 -5.50 -2.83 14.75
C LEU A 195 -4.15 -2.11 14.71
N LEU A 196 -4.08 -0.93 14.08
CA LEU A 196 -2.88 -0.08 14.06
C LEU A 196 -2.42 0.30 15.48
N ARG A 197 -3.35 0.69 16.36
CA ARG A 197 -3.06 1.02 17.78
C ARG A 197 -2.41 -0.14 18.54
N GLN A 198 -2.82 -1.37 18.23
CA GLN A 198 -2.35 -2.56 18.94
C GLN A 198 -1.01 -3.10 18.41
N LEU A 199 -0.64 -2.78 17.17
CA LEU A 199 0.50 -3.40 16.49
C LEU A 199 1.85 -3.07 17.15
N ASN A 200 2.03 -1.84 17.66
CA ASN A 200 3.31 -1.32 18.18
C ASN A 200 4.50 -1.75 17.29
N ARG A 201 4.41 -1.44 16.00
CA ARG A 201 5.28 -2.02 14.98
C ARG A 201 5.74 -0.96 14.01
N ARG A 202 6.96 -1.14 13.51
CA ARG A 202 7.51 -0.34 12.42
C ARG A 202 7.84 -1.20 11.20
N GLU A 203 7.36 -0.80 10.04
CA GLU A 203 7.59 -1.44 8.75
C GLU A 203 8.27 -0.46 7.80
N GLY A 204 9.60 -0.55 7.71
CA GLY A 204 10.40 0.41 6.94
C GLY A 204 10.21 1.84 7.45
N ILE A 205 9.58 2.67 6.63
CA ILE A 205 9.25 4.07 6.95
C ILE A 205 7.93 4.22 7.72
N TRP A 206 7.09 3.19 7.74
CA TRP A 206 5.77 3.20 8.36
C TRP A 206 5.86 2.82 9.83
N ASP A 207 5.51 3.71 10.75
CA ASP A 207 5.37 3.40 12.18
C ASP A 207 3.89 3.40 12.57
N SER A 208 3.41 2.34 13.20
CA SER A 208 1.99 2.20 13.50
C SER A 208 1.48 3.28 14.44
N ASN A 209 2.30 3.74 15.39
CA ASN A 209 1.91 4.78 16.34
C ASN A 209 1.84 6.15 15.66
N ASP A 210 2.83 6.47 14.82
CA ASP A 210 2.85 7.71 14.04
C ASP A 210 1.65 7.78 13.09
N ILE A 211 1.28 6.65 12.47
CA ILE A 211 0.14 6.57 11.55
C ILE A 211 -1.19 6.74 12.27
N VAL A 212 -1.37 6.13 13.45
CA VAL A 212 -2.57 6.36 14.28
C VAL A 212 -2.71 7.84 14.62
N GLU A 213 -1.63 8.45 15.09
CA GLU A 213 -1.64 9.88 15.44
C GLU A 213 -2.02 10.75 14.24
N MET A 214 -1.44 10.47 13.07
CA MET A 214 -1.76 11.20 11.84
C MET A 214 -3.26 11.13 11.51
N HIS A 215 -3.88 9.95 11.61
CA HIS A 215 -5.32 9.79 11.35
C HIS A 215 -6.20 10.51 12.38
N GLU A 216 -5.87 10.40 13.67
CA GLU A 216 -6.62 11.07 14.75
C GLU A 216 -6.56 12.61 14.63
N LEU A 217 -5.38 13.15 14.28
CA LEU A 217 -5.22 14.57 14.03
C LEU A 217 -5.99 15.02 12.77
N SER A 218 -6.01 14.20 11.72
CA SER A 218 -6.74 14.49 10.48
C SER A 218 -8.25 14.57 10.70
N VAL A 219 -8.82 13.69 11.54
CA VAL A 219 -10.22 13.76 11.95
C VAL A 219 -10.49 15.04 12.74
N THR A 220 -9.67 15.32 13.75
CA THR A 220 -9.81 16.53 14.60
C THR A 220 -9.73 17.83 13.78
N PHE A 221 -8.82 17.86 12.79
CA PHE A 221 -8.71 18.99 11.87
C PHE A 221 -9.96 19.15 10.99
N SER A 222 -10.48 18.04 10.45
CA SER A 222 -11.68 18.05 9.60
C SER A 222 -12.93 18.53 10.36
N GLU A 223 -13.08 18.13 11.62
CA GLU A 223 -14.18 18.55 12.51
C GLU A 223 -14.09 20.04 12.89
N SER A 224 -12.88 20.59 13.03
CA SER A 224 -12.67 21.99 13.43
C SER A 224 -12.76 22.99 12.28
N HIS A 225 -12.48 22.59 11.04
CA HIS A 225 -12.35 23.51 9.91
C HIS A 225 -13.30 23.25 8.73
N GLY A 226 -14.18 22.25 8.80
CA GLY A 226 -15.16 21.99 7.75
C GLY A 226 -14.52 21.63 6.41
N ALA A 227 -14.08 20.38 6.27
CA ALA A 227 -13.78 19.68 5.02
C ALA A 227 -13.22 20.55 3.85
N VAL A 228 -12.09 21.23 4.05
CA VAL A 228 -11.27 21.72 2.93
C VAL A 228 -9.82 21.38 3.22
N MET A 229 -9.34 20.29 2.60
CA MET A 229 -7.92 19.98 2.55
C MET A 229 -7.34 20.68 1.32
N GLU A 230 -6.92 21.94 1.47
CA GLU A 230 -5.99 22.54 0.50
C GLU A 230 -4.59 22.05 0.85
N THR A 231 -4.08 21.09 0.07
CA THR A 231 -2.68 20.64 0.10
C THR A 231 -1.79 21.76 -0.45
N ASN A 232 -1.43 22.72 0.39
CA ASN A 232 -0.40 23.69 0.05
C ASN A 232 0.96 22.98 0.01
N ASN A 233 1.42 22.63 -1.20
CA ASN A 233 2.73 22.06 -1.52
C ASN A 233 3.90 23.05 -1.31
N LYS A 234 3.98 23.69 -0.14
CA LYS A 234 5.14 24.48 0.26
C LYS A 234 5.26 24.50 1.78
N CYS A 235 6.18 23.70 2.32
CA CYS A 235 6.70 24.00 3.64
C CYS A 235 8.17 23.62 3.78
N GLU A 236 9.03 24.60 3.53
CA GLU A 236 10.36 24.69 4.12
C GLU A 236 10.19 25.00 5.62
N THR A 237 10.08 23.97 6.46
CA THR A 237 10.37 24.12 7.90
C THR A 237 11.42 23.09 8.29
N GLU A 238 12.39 23.50 9.11
CA GLU A 238 13.42 22.61 9.63
C GLU A 238 12.76 21.52 10.50
N ILE A 239 12.60 20.33 9.91
CA ILE A 239 12.02 19.15 10.56
C ILE A 239 13.06 18.58 11.52
N HIS A 240 12.70 18.43 12.80
CA HIS A 240 13.50 17.64 13.73
C HIS A 240 13.48 16.17 13.32
N ALA A 241 14.67 15.59 13.12
CA ALA A 241 14.80 14.20 12.68
C ALA A 241 14.03 13.24 13.60
N GLY A 242 13.21 12.37 12.99
CA GLY A 242 12.51 11.29 13.69
C GLY A 242 10.99 11.41 13.75
N LEU A 243 10.40 12.56 13.40
CA LEU A 243 8.95 12.72 13.26
C LEU A 243 8.58 12.98 11.79
N PRO A 244 7.56 12.31 11.21
CA PRO A 244 7.01 12.68 9.92
C PRO A 244 6.53 14.14 9.91
N GLY A 245 6.99 14.94 8.95
CA GLY A 245 6.69 16.39 8.88
C GLY A 245 5.18 16.71 8.87
N ILE A 246 4.37 15.83 8.28
CA ILE A 246 2.91 15.96 8.26
C ILE A 246 2.28 15.94 9.66
N ILE A 247 2.82 15.15 10.59
CA ILE A 247 2.34 15.11 11.98
C ILE A 247 2.64 16.43 12.67
N GLN A 248 3.83 17.00 12.43
CA GLN A 248 4.21 18.29 12.98
C GLN A 248 3.32 19.42 12.47
N GLU A 249 2.96 19.39 11.18
CA GLU A 249 2.04 20.34 10.57
C GLU A 249 0.62 20.23 11.16
N LEU A 250 0.08 19.00 11.24
CA LEU A 250 -1.24 18.77 11.81
C LEU A 250 -1.32 19.22 13.28
N ARG A 251 -0.30 18.91 14.10
CA ARG A 251 -0.19 19.40 15.48
C ARG A 251 -0.18 20.93 15.56
N GLY A 252 0.43 21.62 14.60
CA GLY A 252 0.44 23.09 14.54
C GLY A 252 -0.89 23.71 14.13
N LYS A 253 -1.75 22.95 13.44
CA LYS A 253 -3.06 23.42 12.93
C LYS A 253 -4.24 23.04 13.84
N VAL A 254 -4.08 22.05 14.72
CA VAL A 254 -5.09 21.71 15.73
C VAL A 254 -5.00 22.71 16.89
N PRO A 255 -6.09 23.43 17.24
CA PRO A 255 -6.07 24.35 18.37
C PRO A 255 -5.81 23.60 19.68
N ALA A 256 -4.86 24.09 20.49
CA ALA A 256 -4.60 23.54 21.82
C ALA A 256 -5.87 23.71 22.68
N SER A 257 -6.39 22.59 23.19
CA SER A 257 -7.50 22.55 24.13
C SER A 257 -7.11 22.92 25.55
#